data_AF-A0A136M5E5-F1
#
_entry.id   AF-A0A136M5E5-F1
#
_cell.length_a   1.000
_cell.length_b   1.000
_cell.length_c   1.000
_cell.angle_alpha   90.00
_cell.angle_beta   90.00
_cell.angle_gamma   90.00
#
_symmetry.space_group_name_H-M   'P 1'
#
loop_
_entity.id
_entity.type
_entity.pdbx_description
1 polymer ?
#
loop_
_entity_poly.entity_id
_entity_poly.type
_entity_poly.pdbx_seq_one_letter_code
_entity_poly.pdbx_strand_id
1 'polypeptide(L)'
;MKKIKSFSFLAFALFVIQAALLSSCNSQAQNTAKISYDKSFLVDVRTPQEFSEGSAPGAVNIPLNEVKMRLAEFKGKEQVVVFCRSGSRSSQAKSILEQNGISNVVNGGTWQDVKSALEAGKKK
;
A
#
# COMPACT_ATOMS: atom_id res chain seq x y z
N MET A 1 -31.30 -64.59 -1.17
CA MET A 1 -32.01 -63.30 -1.13
C MET A 1 -31.58 -62.52 0.10
N LYS A 2 -30.87 -61.39 -0.05
CA LYS A 2 -30.78 -60.26 0.90
C LYS A 2 -30.02 -59.14 0.20
N LYS A 3 -30.77 -58.12 -0.26
CA LYS A 3 -30.27 -56.94 -0.97
C LYS A 3 -29.51 -56.05 0.02
N ILE A 4 -28.21 -55.86 -0.18
CA ILE A 4 -27.46 -54.83 0.54
C ILE A 4 -27.65 -53.55 -0.27
N LYS A 5 -28.37 -52.60 0.33
CA LYS A 5 -28.68 -51.29 -0.26
C LYS A 5 -27.39 -50.48 -0.31
N SER A 6 -27.06 -49.99 -1.51
CA SER A 6 -25.98 -49.04 -1.78
C SER A 6 -26.12 -47.83 -0.87
N PHE A 7 -25.30 -47.78 0.18
CA PHE A 7 -25.31 -46.74 1.17
C PHE A 7 -24.31 -45.67 0.75
N SER A 8 -24.86 -44.57 0.25
CA SER A 8 -24.29 -43.23 0.38
C SER A 8 -22.89 -43.00 -0.21
N PHE A 9 -22.80 -42.95 -1.54
CA PHE A 9 -21.70 -42.26 -2.24
C PHE A 9 -21.91 -40.72 -2.30
N LEU A 10 -23.01 -40.21 -1.74
CA LEU A 10 -23.41 -38.80 -1.81
C LEU A 10 -22.86 -37.93 -0.68
N ALA A 11 -22.18 -38.51 0.31
CA ALA A 11 -21.62 -37.76 1.44
C ALA A 11 -20.17 -37.29 1.20
N PHE A 12 -19.47 -37.82 0.19
CA PHE A 12 -18.08 -37.43 -0.07
C PHE A 12 -17.95 -36.20 -0.99
N ALA A 13 -18.97 -35.93 -1.80
CA ALA A 13 -18.97 -34.80 -2.75
C ALA A 13 -19.23 -33.43 -2.10
N LEU A 14 -19.76 -33.39 -0.87
CA LEU A 14 -20.02 -32.13 -0.15
C LEU A 14 -18.81 -31.60 0.63
N PHE A 15 -17.78 -32.42 0.88
CA PHE A 15 -16.58 -31.97 1.58
C PHE A 15 -15.55 -31.29 0.65
N VAL A 16 -15.62 -31.57 -0.66
CA VAL A 16 -14.69 -31.00 -1.65
C VAL A 16 -15.11 -29.59 -2.10
N ILE A 17 -16.40 -29.25 -1.94
CA ILE A 17 -16.94 -27.95 -2.37
C ILE A 17 -16.60 -26.82 -1.36
N GLN A 18 -16.27 -27.14 -0.11
CA GLN A 18 -15.91 -26.13 0.91
C GLN A 18 -14.52 -25.49 0.65
N ALA A 19 -13.62 -26.17 -0.07
CA ALA A 19 -12.24 -25.71 -0.26
C ALA A 19 -12.05 -24.69 -1.40
N ALA A 20 -13.05 -24.52 -2.28
CA ALA A 20 -12.94 -23.67 -3.46
C ALA A 20 -13.26 -22.17 -3.21
N LEU A 21 -13.77 -21.81 -2.03
CA LEU A 21 -14.15 -20.43 -1.70
C LEU A 21 -13.12 -19.69 -0.83
N LEU A 22 -12.06 -20.36 -0.38
CA LEU A 22 -11.03 -19.75 0.49
C LEU A 22 -9.81 -19.21 -0.27
N SER A 23 -9.73 -19.36 -1.59
CA SER A 23 -8.48 -19.15 -2.34
C SER A 23 -8.40 -17.86 -3.16
N SER A 24 -8.94 -16.74 -2.68
CA SER A 24 -8.70 -15.44 -3.34
C SER A 24 -8.45 -14.24 -2.43
N CYS A 25 -8.16 -14.45 -1.15
CA CYS A 25 -7.41 -13.45 -0.37
C CYS A 25 -5.92 -13.79 -0.39
N ASN A 26 -5.35 -13.85 -1.59
CA ASN A 26 -3.90 -13.71 -1.73
C ASN A 26 -3.61 -12.20 -1.86
N SER A 27 -3.90 -11.46 -0.77
CA SER A 27 -3.47 -10.08 -0.64
C SER A 27 -1.95 -10.13 -0.54
N GLN A 28 -1.31 -9.87 -1.67
CA GLN A 28 0.10 -10.08 -1.88
C GLN A 28 0.90 -9.44 -0.75
N ALA A 29 1.70 -10.27 -0.08
CA ALA A 29 2.76 -9.83 0.81
C ALA A 29 3.58 -8.78 0.07
N GLN A 30 3.36 -7.52 0.43
CA GLN A 30 4.06 -6.36 -0.11
C GLN A 30 5.55 -6.64 0.09
N ASN A 31 6.30 -6.65 -1.01
CA ASN A 31 7.74 -6.80 -1.03
C ASN A 31 8.34 -5.67 -0.16
N THR A 32 8.64 -5.97 1.10
CA THR A 32 9.14 -4.99 2.07
C THR A 32 10.62 -4.76 1.78
N ALA A 33 10.90 -4.01 0.71
CA ALA A 33 12.04 -3.13 0.73
C ALA A 33 12.00 -2.42 2.09
N LYS A 34 13.08 -2.48 2.86
CA LYS A 34 13.13 -1.97 4.24
C LYS A 34 12.97 -0.44 4.19
N ILE A 35 11.74 0.06 4.25
CA ILE A 35 11.43 1.50 4.21
C ILE A 35 11.82 2.08 5.57
N SER A 36 12.73 3.06 5.57
CA SER A 36 13.09 3.80 6.78
C SER A 36 12.28 5.09 6.80
N TYR A 37 11.03 5.02 7.28
CA TYR A 37 10.11 6.14 7.26
C TYR A 37 10.62 7.37 8.03
N ASP A 38 11.43 7.16 9.07
CA ASP A 38 12.05 8.17 9.92
C ASP A 38 13.11 9.03 9.21
N LYS A 39 13.78 8.47 8.20
CA LYS A 39 14.82 9.15 7.40
C LYS A 39 14.36 9.51 6.00
N SER A 40 13.14 9.12 5.64
CA SER A 40 12.56 9.34 4.33
C SER A 40 12.01 10.75 4.19
N PHE A 41 12.05 11.28 2.96
CA PHE A 41 11.26 12.44 2.58
C PHE A 41 9.81 12.00 2.37
N LEU A 42 8.98 12.27 3.36
CA LEU A 42 7.57 11.89 3.40
C LEU A 42 6.71 12.93 2.68
N VAL A 43 5.97 12.52 1.66
CA VAL A 43 5.18 13.42 0.82
C VAL A 43 3.73 12.95 0.73
N ASP A 44 2.82 13.74 1.29
CA ASP A 44 1.38 13.56 1.13
C ASP A 44 0.93 14.26 -0.15
N VAL A 45 0.47 13.49 -1.14
CA VAL A 45 0.07 14.02 -2.45
C VAL A 45 -1.42 14.36 -2.56
N ARG A 46 -2.13 14.38 -1.42
CA ARG A 46 -3.52 14.83 -1.34
C ARG A 46 -3.64 16.34 -1.47
N THR A 47 -4.89 16.84 -1.49
CA THR A 47 -5.16 18.28 -1.50
C THR A 47 -4.69 18.93 -0.19
N PRO A 48 -4.43 20.24 -0.17
CA PRO A 48 -4.10 20.96 1.06
C PRO A 48 -5.18 20.84 2.13
N GLN A 49 -6.46 20.80 1.72
CA GLN A 49 -7.58 20.60 2.64
C GLN A 49 -7.52 19.23 3.33
N GLU A 50 -7.39 18.14 2.57
CA GLU A 50 -7.24 16.79 3.12
C GLU A 50 -6.01 16.66 4.04
N PHE A 51 -4.93 17.35 3.71
CA PHE A 51 -3.72 17.39 4.53
C PHE A 51 -3.92 18.16 5.84
N SER A 52 -4.65 19.29 5.79
CA SER A 52 -4.96 20.10 6.97
C SER A 52 -5.85 19.39 7.99
N GLU A 53 -6.66 18.43 7.54
CA GLU A 53 -7.47 17.54 8.39
C GLU A 53 -6.62 16.48 9.12
N GLY A 54 -5.35 16.31 8.71
CA GLY A 54 -4.39 15.40 9.33
C GLY A 54 -3.57 14.62 8.30
N SER A 55 -2.35 14.24 8.66
CA SER A 55 -1.44 13.44 7.83
C SER A 55 -0.41 12.69 8.69
N ALA A 56 0.55 12.03 8.05
CA ALA A 56 1.68 11.39 8.72
C ALA A 56 2.62 12.45 9.35
N PRO A 57 3.12 12.24 10.58
CA PRO A 57 4.03 13.18 11.22
C PRO A 57 5.29 13.46 10.39
N GLY A 58 5.65 14.73 10.23
CA GLY A 58 6.83 15.14 9.46
C GLY A 58 6.63 15.12 7.93
N ALA A 59 5.42 14.83 7.45
CA ALA A 59 5.11 14.87 6.04
C ALA A 59 5.02 16.30 5.49
N VAL A 60 5.42 16.46 4.23
CA VAL A 60 5.21 17.69 3.45
C VAL A 60 4.05 17.45 2.47
N ASN A 61 3.18 18.45 2.30
CA ASN A 61 2.13 18.38 1.29
C ASN A 61 2.64 18.90 -0.06
N ILE A 62 2.63 18.02 -1.06
CA ILE A 62 2.87 18.36 -2.47
C ILE A 62 1.75 17.69 -3.27
N PRO A 63 0.62 18.40 -3.52
CA PRO A 63 -0.51 17.85 -4.25
C PRO A 63 -0.10 17.21 -5.58
N LEU A 64 -0.75 16.12 -5.98
CA LEU A 64 -0.40 15.36 -7.19
C LEU A 64 -0.24 16.24 -8.44
N ASN A 65 -1.10 17.25 -8.61
CA ASN A 65 -1.07 18.19 -9.73
C ASN A 65 0.15 19.14 -9.72
N GLU A 66 0.81 19.31 -8.57
CA GLU A 66 2.00 20.15 -8.42
C GLU A 66 3.32 19.37 -8.51
N VAL A 67 3.28 18.03 -8.36
CA VAL A 67 4.48 17.17 -8.32
C VAL A 67 5.42 17.44 -9.50
N LYS A 68 4.87 17.55 -10.72
CA LYS A 68 5.66 17.80 -11.94
C LYS A 68 6.33 19.17 -11.95
N MET A 69 5.74 20.18 -11.31
CA MET A 69 6.30 21.53 -11.23
C MET A 69 7.33 21.66 -10.10
N ARG A 70 7.20 20.81 -9.06
CA ARG A 70 8.01 20.85 -7.83
C ARG A 70 9.09 19.76 -7.78
N LEU A 71 9.51 19.24 -8.93
CA LEU A 71 10.54 18.19 -9.05
C LEU A 71 11.84 18.50 -8.31
N ALA A 72 12.21 19.78 -8.21
CA ALA A 72 13.43 20.21 -7.51
C ALA A 72 13.46 19.81 -6.02
N GLU A 73 12.31 19.71 -5.36
CA GLU A 73 12.23 19.36 -3.93
C GLU A 73 12.57 17.89 -3.65
N PHE A 74 12.43 17.04 -4.67
CA PHE A 74 12.70 15.61 -4.60
C PHE A 74 14.13 15.25 -4.98
N LYS A 75 14.84 16.14 -5.70
CA LYS A 75 16.21 15.88 -6.14
C LYS A 75 17.17 15.81 -4.95
N GLY A 76 18.05 14.83 -4.96
CA GLY A 76 19.06 14.62 -3.90
C GLY A 76 18.50 14.05 -2.60
N LYS A 77 17.22 13.68 -2.54
CA LYS A 77 16.67 12.93 -1.39
C LYS A 77 17.14 11.50 -1.45
N GLU A 78 17.61 10.98 -0.31
CA GLU A 78 18.07 9.60 -0.22
C GLU A 78 16.92 8.63 -0.50
N GLN A 79 15.75 8.83 0.12
CA GLN A 79 14.53 8.04 -0.10
C GLN A 79 13.32 8.97 -0.07
N VAL A 80 12.43 8.84 -1.07
CA VAL A 80 11.16 9.55 -1.13
C VAL A 80 10.04 8.56 -0.91
N VAL A 81 9.11 8.88 0.00
CA VAL A 81 7.91 8.08 0.22
C VAL A 81 6.69 8.95 -0.09
N VAL A 82 6.00 8.62 -1.17
CA VAL A 82 4.75 9.29 -1.55
C VAL A 82 3.55 8.47 -1.08
N PHE A 83 2.53 9.12 -0.53
CA PHE A 83 1.32 8.46 -0.05
C PHE A 83 0.10 9.37 -0.20
N CYS A 84 -1.11 8.79 -0.12
CA CYS A 84 -2.34 9.56 -0.24
C CYS A 84 -3.49 8.93 0.59
N ARG A 85 -4.74 9.04 0.13
CA ARG A 85 -5.91 8.47 0.84
C ARG A 85 -6.04 6.95 0.64
N SER A 86 -5.76 6.47 -0.57
CA SER A 86 -6.05 5.08 -0.99
C SER A 86 -4.94 4.43 -1.83
N GLY A 87 -3.80 5.11 -2.00
CA GLY A 87 -2.69 4.64 -2.84
C GLY A 87 -2.73 5.03 -4.32
N SER A 88 -3.89 5.39 -4.89
CA SER A 88 -3.99 5.68 -6.34
C SER A 88 -3.21 6.92 -6.78
N ARG A 89 -3.34 8.03 -6.04
CA ARG A 89 -2.63 9.29 -6.34
C ARG A 89 -1.13 9.15 -6.10
N SER A 90 -0.72 8.37 -5.11
CA SER A 90 0.69 8.14 -4.81
C SER A 90 1.36 7.22 -5.83
N SER A 91 0.64 6.25 -6.41
CA SER A 91 1.12 5.51 -7.59
C SER A 91 1.40 6.44 -8.76
N GLN A 92 0.50 7.38 -9.05
CA GLN A 92 0.71 8.37 -10.12
C GLN A 92 1.89 9.29 -9.83
N ALA A 93 2.00 9.79 -8.60
CA ALA A 93 3.13 10.62 -8.17
C ALA A 93 4.45 9.88 -8.32
N LYS A 94 4.51 8.61 -7.89
CA LYS A 94 5.68 7.75 -8.07
C LYS A 94 6.09 7.66 -9.54
N SER A 95 5.15 7.34 -10.43
CA SER A 95 5.45 7.27 -11.87
C SER A 95 5.96 8.58 -12.43
N ILE A 96 5.38 9.72 -12.04
CA ILE A 96 5.85 11.06 -12.46
C ILE A 96 7.30 11.28 -12.00
N LEU A 97 7.61 10.97 -10.75
CA LEU A 97 8.95 11.18 -10.19
C LEU A 97 9.99 10.27 -10.87
N GLU A 98 9.68 8.99 -11.05
CA GLU A 98 10.55 8.02 -11.73
C GLU A 98 10.82 8.42 -13.19
N GLN A 99 9.80 8.85 -13.92
CA GLN A 99 9.93 9.34 -15.30
C GLN A 99 10.81 10.60 -15.41
N ASN A 100 10.97 11.35 -14.33
CA ASN A 100 11.80 12.55 -14.28
C ASN A 100 13.16 12.31 -13.60
N GLY A 101 13.59 11.05 -13.51
CA GLY A 101 14.93 10.66 -13.05
C GLY A 101 15.09 10.59 -11.53
N ILE A 102 13.99 10.59 -10.77
CA ILE A 102 14.01 10.40 -9.32
C ILE A 102 13.70 8.94 -9.06
N SER A 103 14.74 8.13 -8.83
CA SER A 103 14.64 6.67 -8.83
C SER A 103 14.36 6.03 -7.47
N ASN A 104 14.71 6.68 -6.36
CA ASN A 104 14.42 6.13 -5.02
C ASN A 104 13.07 6.60 -4.47
N VAL A 105 12.00 6.19 -5.15
CA VAL A 105 10.62 6.56 -4.80
C VAL A 105 9.82 5.33 -4.41
N VAL A 106 9.26 5.38 -3.21
CA VAL A 106 8.41 4.32 -2.66
C VAL A 106 6.97 4.82 -2.58
N ASN A 107 6.03 3.96 -2.97
CA ASN A 107 4.62 4.21 -2.70
C ASN A 107 4.29 3.71 -1.29
N GLY A 108 3.99 4.63 -0.38
CA GLY A 108 3.60 4.34 1.00
C GLY A 108 2.13 3.96 1.17
N GLY A 109 1.32 3.95 0.10
CA GLY A 109 -0.08 3.58 0.18
C GLY A 109 -0.94 4.69 0.81
N THR A 110 -1.59 4.37 1.93
CA THR A 110 -2.43 5.33 2.67
C THR A 110 -1.61 6.14 3.68
N TRP A 111 -2.02 7.37 3.97
CA TRP A 111 -1.35 8.20 4.97
C TRP A 111 -1.44 7.60 6.38
N GLN A 112 -2.49 6.82 6.66
CA GLN A 112 -2.66 6.09 7.90
C GLN A 112 -1.65 4.94 8.05
N ASP A 113 -1.36 4.22 6.96
CA ASP A 113 -0.34 3.15 6.96
C ASP A 113 1.04 3.75 7.27
N VAL A 114 1.38 4.85 6.59
CA VAL A 114 2.65 5.57 6.81
C VAL A 114 2.74 6.10 8.24
N LYS A 115 1.67 6.71 8.77
CA LYS A 115 1.59 7.17 10.16
C LYS A 115 1.82 6.02 11.14
N SER A 116 1.13 4.89 10.94
CA SER A 116 1.24 3.73 11.82
C SER A 116 2.64 3.12 11.78
N ALA A 117 3.28 3.08 10.60
CA ALA A 117 4.66 2.62 10.46
C ALA A 117 5.66 3.51 11.19
N LEU A 118 5.49 4.84 11.15
CA LEU A 118 6.30 5.79 11.91
C LEU A 118 6.16 5.59 13.43
N GLU A 119 4.93 5.40 13.90
CA GLU A 119 4.64 5.19 15.33
C GLU A 119 5.22 3.85 15.83
N ALA A 120 5.17 2.80 15.01
CA ALA A 120 5.78 1.51 15.32
C ALA A 120 7.32 1.58 15.42
N GLY A 121 7.95 2.40 14.59
CA GLY A 121 9.41 2.61 14.62
C GLY A 121 9.91 3.32 15.89
N LYS A 122 9.10 4.20 16.49
CA LYS A 122 9.45 4.97 17.70
C LYS A 122 9.40 4.17 19.00
N LYS A 123 8.80 2.97 19.00
CA LYS A 123 8.66 2.12 20.21
C LYS A 123 9.85 1.17 20.43
N LYS A 124 10.91 1.27 19.62
CA LYS A 124 12.15 0.50 19.77
C LYS A 124 13.22 1.37 20.39
#